data_AF-A0A951CZM1-F1
#
_entry.id   AF-A0A951CZM1-F1
#
_cell.length_a   1.000
_cell.length_b   1.000
_cell.length_c   1.000
_cell.angle_alpha   90.00
_cell.angle_beta   90.00
_cell.angle_gamma   90.00
#
_symmetry.space_group_name_H-M   'P 1'
#
loop_
_entity.id
_entity.type
_entity.pdbx_description
1 polymer ?
#
loop_
_entity_poly.entity_id
_entity_poly.type
_entity_poly.pdbx_seq_one_letter_code
_entity_poly.pdbx_strand_id
1 'polypeptide(L)'
;TFRGQTSIAKIGDTVNIPANAPHVFRNASDRPARLLCLCAPAGQEDFFREIGVPLAHRTQAPPPLDADAQAAFVAKAMALAPKYRTQLLLGPSET
;
A
#
# COMPACT_ATOMS: atom_id res chain seq x y z
N THR A 1 -3.53 1.55 -10.91
CA THR A 1 -3.81 2.81 -11.64
C THR A 1 -2.63 3.75 -11.51
N PHE A 2 -2.16 4.32 -12.62
CA PHE A 2 -1.12 5.35 -12.69
C PHE A 2 -1.39 6.24 -13.91
N ARG A 3 -1.21 7.57 -13.81
CA ARG A 3 -1.58 8.54 -14.86
C ARG A 3 -3.05 8.45 -15.32
N GLY A 4 -3.95 8.10 -14.40
CA GLY A 4 -5.37 7.90 -14.71
C GLY A 4 -5.67 6.65 -15.54
N GLN A 5 -4.67 5.79 -15.80
CA GLN A 5 -4.85 4.55 -16.54
C GLN A 5 -4.75 3.35 -15.59
N THR A 6 -5.73 2.46 -15.69
CA THR A 6 -5.76 1.18 -14.99
C THR A 6 -5.30 0.08 -15.93
N SER A 7 -4.31 -0.70 -15.50
CA SER A 7 -3.79 -1.85 -16.22
C SER A 7 -3.60 -3.02 -15.25
N ILE A 8 -3.67 -4.25 -15.77
CA ILE A 8 -3.39 -5.47 -15.01
C ILE A 8 -1.93 -5.84 -15.22
N ALA A 9 -1.13 -5.79 -14.16
CA ALA A 9 0.22 -6.32 -14.14
C ALA A 9 0.19 -7.83 -13.84
N LYS A 10 0.93 -8.62 -14.62
CA LYS A 10 1.07 -10.07 -14.52
C LYS A 10 2.43 -10.45 -13.94
N ILE A 11 2.62 -11.75 -13.71
CA ILE A 11 3.91 -12.31 -13.27
C ILE A 11 4.98 -11.95 -14.31
N GLY A 12 6.09 -11.37 -13.85
CA GLY A 12 7.20 -10.92 -14.70
C GLY A 12 7.09 -9.46 -15.15
N ASP A 13 5.92 -8.83 -15.02
CA ASP A 13 5.78 -7.41 -15.36
C ASP A 13 6.47 -6.54 -14.32
N THR A 14 7.04 -5.43 -14.78
CA THR A 14 7.58 -4.36 -13.92
C THR A 14 6.84 -3.07 -14.21
N VAL A 15 6.38 -2.40 -13.17
CA VAL A 15 5.72 -1.09 -13.26
C VAL A 15 6.63 -0.04 -12.62
N ASN A 16 7.10 0.91 -13.41
CA ASN A 16 7.89 2.04 -12.91
C ASN A 16 6.97 3.19 -12.48
N ILE A 17 7.09 3.62 -11.23
CA ILE A 17 6.37 4.76 -10.68
C ILE A 17 7.39 5.86 -10.32
N PRO A 18 7.45 6.96 -11.09
CA PRO A 18 8.32 8.08 -10.78
C PRO A 18 7.96 8.77 -9.45
N ALA A 19 8.90 9.53 -8.88
CA ALA A 19 8.63 10.36 -7.71
C ALA A 19 7.44 11.30 -7.97
N ASN A 20 6.63 11.51 -6.92
CA ASN A 20 5.44 12.38 -6.94
C ASN A 20 4.34 11.97 -7.94
N ALA A 21 4.33 10.71 -8.39
CA ALA A 21 3.26 10.14 -9.20
C ALA A 21 2.16 9.51 -8.33
N PRO A 22 0.92 10.05 -8.32
CA PRO A 22 -0.23 9.38 -7.73
C PRO A 22 -0.45 8.00 -8.35
N HIS A 23 -0.57 7.00 -7.49
CA HIS A 23 -0.81 5.62 -7.90
C HIS A 23 -1.53 4.83 -6.81
N VAL A 24 -2.21 3.78 -7.22
CA VAL A 24 -2.81 2.77 -6.35
C VAL A 24 -2.71 1.41 -7.03
N PHE A 25 -2.54 0.36 -6.24
CA PHE A 25 -2.62 -1.01 -6.71
C PHE A 25 -3.47 -1.84 -5.74
N ARG A 26 -4.17 -2.83 -6.30
CA ARG A 26 -5.00 -3.79 -5.56
C ARG A 26 -4.73 -5.17 -6.14
N ASN A 27 -4.74 -6.20 -5.30
CA ASN A 27 -4.79 -7.57 -5.77
C ASN A 27 -6.17 -7.81 -6.42
N ALA A 28 -6.19 -7.97 -7.75
CA ALA A 28 -7.42 -8.18 -8.52
C ALA A 28 -7.92 -9.64 -8.48
N SER A 29 -7.19 -10.55 -7.83
CA SER A 29 -7.57 -11.96 -7.69
C SER A 29 -8.08 -12.28 -6.28
N ASP A 30 -8.76 -13.42 -6.18
CA ASP A 30 -9.22 -14.05 -4.93
C ASP A 30 -8.12 -14.86 -4.21
N ARG A 31 -6.92 -14.94 -4.79
CA ARG A 31 -5.77 -15.67 -4.25
C ARG A 31 -4.69 -14.71 -3.76
N PRO A 32 -3.85 -15.11 -2.79
CA PRO A 32 -2.70 -14.30 -2.39
C PRO A 32 -1.77 -14.01 -3.58
N ALA A 33 -1.48 -12.73 -3.80
CA ALA A 33 -0.50 -12.27 -4.77
C ALA A 33 0.75 -11.72 -4.05
N ARG A 34 1.90 -11.77 -4.71
CA ARG A 34 3.15 -11.19 -4.22
C ARG A 34 3.70 -10.24 -5.25
N LEU A 35 4.12 -9.07 -4.79
CA LEU A 35 4.87 -8.10 -5.57
C LEU A 35 6.09 -7.67 -4.75
N LEU A 36 7.18 -7.36 -5.44
CA LEU A 36 8.33 -6.70 -4.83
C LEU A 36 8.16 -5.20 -5.05
N CYS A 37 7.96 -4.45 -3.96
CA CYS A 37 7.90 -2.99 -4.00
C CYS A 37 9.27 -2.44 -3.61
N LEU A 38 9.93 -1.76 -4.55
CA LEU A 38 11.20 -1.09 -4.31
C LEU A 38 10.96 0.41 -4.23
N CYS A 39 11.34 1.02 -3.10
CA CYS A 39 11.26 2.46 -2.88
C CYS A 39 12.68 3.02 -2.80
N ALA A 40 12.96 4.09 -3.55
CA ALA A 40 14.23 4.79 -3.53
C ALA A 40 13.99 6.31 -3.39
N PRO A 41 14.74 7.01 -2.52
CA PRO A 41 15.71 6.48 -1.54
C PRO A 41 15.05 5.63 -0.45
N ALA A 42 15.85 4.95 0.37
CA ALA A 42 15.39 4.14 1.50
C ALA A 42 14.59 4.96 2.54
N GLY A 43 13.77 4.28 3.35
CA GLY A 43 13.01 4.85 4.47
C GLY A 43 11.50 4.55 4.43
N GLN A 44 10.94 4.11 3.30
CA GLN A 44 9.51 3.77 3.21
C GLN A 44 9.16 2.52 4.05
N GLU A 45 10.11 1.60 4.19
CA GLU A 45 10.03 0.42 5.03
C GLU A 45 9.74 0.76 6.51
N ASP A 46 10.23 1.90 6.99
CA ASP A 46 9.98 2.36 8.35
C ASP A 46 8.54 2.84 8.54
N PHE A 47 7.95 3.47 7.52
CA PHE A 47 6.52 3.80 7.52
C PHE A 47 5.66 2.54 7.66
N PHE A 48 5.96 1.50 6.87
CA PHE A 48 5.25 0.22 6.96
C PHE A 48 5.39 -0.44 8.33
N ARG A 49 6.59 -0.35 8.94
CA ARG A 49 6.82 -0.87 10.29
C ARG A 49 6.03 -0.12 11.35
N GLU A 50 5.90 1.21 11.22
CA GLU A 50 5.16 2.02 12.20
C GLU A 50 3.65 1.83 12.09
N ILE A 51 3.08 1.76 10.88
CA ILE A 51 1.62 1.65 10.70
C ILE A 51 1.11 0.21 10.77
N GLY A 52 1.93 -0.76 10.34
CA GLY A 52 1.54 -2.16 10.21
C GLY A 52 1.41 -2.90 11.54
N VAL A 53 0.89 -4.12 11.45
CA VAL A 53 0.82 -5.07 12.58
C VAL A 53 1.88 -6.16 12.36
N PRO A 54 2.81 -6.38 13.30
CA PRO A 54 3.77 -7.47 13.20
C PRO A 54 3.06 -8.83 13.15
N LEU A 55 3.50 -9.68 12.22
CA LEU A 55 3.01 -11.06 12.08
C LEU A 55 4.16 -12.02 12.41
N ALA A 56 3.83 -13.21 12.92
CA ALA A 56 4.84 -14.19 13.33
C ALA A 56 5.59 -14.76 12.12
N HIS A 57 4.91 -14.93 10.98
CA HIS A 57 5.49 -15.49 9.76
C HIS A 57 4.98 -14.77 8.50
N ARG A 58 5.82 -14.72 7.46
CA ARG A 58 5.58 -13.98 6.21
C ARG A 58 4.35 -14.42 5.38
N THR A 59 3.75 -15.56 5.69
CA THR A 59 2.57 -16.11 4.98
C THR A 59 1.31 -16.10 5.84
N GLN A 60 1.39 -15.60 7.06
CA GLN A 60 0.23 -15.43 7.94
C GLN A 60 -0.66 -14.31 7.37
N ALA A 61 -1.98 -14.54 7.33
CA ALA A 61 -2.93 -13.47 7.02
C ALA A 61 -2.97 -12.45 8.18
N PRO A 62 -3.12 -11.15 7.89
CA PRO A 62 -3.35 -10.18 8.95
C PRO A 62 -4.68 -10.46 9.66
N PRO A 63 -4.82 -10.08 10.94
CA PRO A 63 -6.13 -10.14 11.61
C PRO A 63 -7.14 -9.28 10.85
N PRO A 64 -8.42 -9.70 10.77
CA PRO A 64 -9.47 -8.87 10.19
C PRO A 64 -9.61 -7.58 11.00
N LEU A 65 -9.85 -6.47 10.31
CA LEU A 65 -10.15 -5.18 10.92
C LEU A 65 -11.66 -4.95 10.82
N ASP A 66 -12.29 -4.58 11.93
CA ASP A 66 -13.63 -4.00 11.90
C ASP A 66 -13.59 -2.53 11.42
N ALA A 67 -14.74 -1.88 11.34
CA ALA A 67 -14.84 -0.52 10.83
C ALA A 67 -14.03 0.50 11.66
N ASP A 68 -14.05 0.36 12.99
CA ASP A 68 -13.35 1.27 13.89
C ASP A 68 -11.84 1.07 13.83
N ALA A 69 -11.38 -0.18 13.81
CA ALA A 69 -9.97 -0.52 13.66
C ALA A 69 -9.43 -0.09 12.28
N GLN A 70 -10.24 -0.23 11.22
CA GLN A 70 -9.90 0.24 9.88
C GLN A 70 -9.77 1.77 9.85
N ALA A 71 -10.72 2.50 10.44
CA ALA A 71 -10.67 3.96 10.55
C ALA A 71 -9.44 4.43 11.35
N ALA A 72 -9.15 3.78 12.48
CA ALA A 72 -7.97 4.07 13.30
C ALA A 72 -6.66 3.81 12.54
N PHE A 73 -6.58 2.71 11.78
CA PHE A 73 -5.43 2.40 10.93
C PHE A 73 -5.21 3.48 9.86
N VAL A 74 -6.27 3.90 9.16
CA VAL A 74 -6.20 4.98 8.15
C VAL A 74 -5.78 6.30 8.80
N ALA A 75 -6.36 6.67 9.94
CA ALA A 75 -6.00 7.89 10.66
C ALA A 75 -4.52 7.90 11.07
N LYS A 76 -4.01 6.80 11.63
CA LYS A 76 -2.60 6.62 11.98
C LYS A 76 -1.69 6.75 10.75
N ALA A 77 -2.07 6.10 9.64
CA ALA A 77 -1.31 6.15 8.40
C ALA A 77 -1.25 7.57 7.82
N MET A 78 -2.36 8.30 7.81
CA MET A 78 -2.40 9.70 7.36
C MET A 78 -1.56 10.62 8.24
N ALA A 79 -1.64 10.46 9.57
CA ALA A 79 -0.87 11.30 10.50
C ALA A 79 0.65 11.11 10.34
N LEU A 80 1.10 9.88 10.07
CA LEU A 80 2.53 9.55 9.95
C LEU A 80 3.08 9.73 8.53
N ALA A 81 2.26 9.68 7.49
CA ALA A 81 2.72 9.73 6.10
C ALA A 81 3.65 10.93 5.77
N PRO A 82 3.40 12.16 6.24
CA PRO A 82 4.29 13.30 5.97
C PRO A 82 5.72 13.13 6.50
N LYS A 83 5.91 12.42 7.63
CA LYS A 83 7.24 12.10 8.19
C LYS A 83 8.10 11.30 7.19
N TYR A 84 7.45 10.56 6.30
CA TYR A 84 8.05 9.70 5.29
C TYR A 84 7.92 10.26 3.88
N ARG A 85 7.68 11.58 3.73
CA ARG A 85 7.52 12.25 2.43
C ARG A 85 6.42 11.61 1.56
N THR A 86 5.45 10.97 2.19
CA THR A 86 4.30 10.35 1.55
C THR A 86 3.09 11.26 1.74
N GLN A 87 2.33 11.48 0.66
CA GLN A 87 1.00 12.07 0.72
C GLN A 87 -0.01 10.98 0.35
N LEU A 88 -0.88 10.62 1.29
CA LEU A 88 -2.00 9.73 1.00
C LEU A 88 -3.12 10.53 0.35
N LEU A 89 -3.51 10.13 -0.85
CA LEU A 89 -4.62 10.71 -1.57
C LEU A 89 -5.85 9.85 -1.32
N LEU A 90 -6.83 10.40 -0.62
CA LEU A 90 -8.14 9.77 -0.47
C LEU A 90 -8.90 9.99 -1.77
N GLY A 91 -8.72 9.07 -2.72
CA GLY A 91 -9.58 8.97 -3.89
C GLY A 91 -10.97 8.45 -3.50
N PRO A 92 -11.96 8.52 -4.41
CA PRO A 92 -13.21 7.79 -4.20
C PRO A 92 -12.90 6.31 -3.95
N SER A 93 -13.63 5.68 -3.03
CA SER A 93 -13.58 4.22 -2.85
C SER A 93 -13.92 3.58 -4.20
N GLU A 94 -12.95 2.94 -4.85
CA GLU A 94 -13.24 2.12 -6.02
C GLU A 94 -14.07 0.92 -5.54
N THR A 95 -15.29 0.77 -6.07
CA THR A 95 -16.18 -0.38 -5.88
C THR A 95 -15.59 -1.66 -6.44
#